data_AF-A0A2I1FQP5-F1
#
_entry.id   AF-A0A2I1FQP5-F1
#
_cell.length_a   1.000
_cell.length_b   1.000
_cell.length_c   1.000
_cell.angle_alpha   90.00
_cell.angle_beta   90.00
_cell.angle_gamma   90.00
#
_symmetry.space_group_name_H-M   'P 1'
#
loop_
_entity.id
_entity.type
_entity.pdbx_description
1 polymer ?
#
loop_
_entity_poly.entity_id
_entity_poly.type
_entity_poly.pdbx_seq_one_letter_code
_entity_poly.pdbx_strand_id
1 'polypeptide(L)'
;IIKDIEEAVDLLHENGIVFADLRDSNILVIKNEDEYRGMLVDFDWAGEDNKDLYPSFMNADINWPTGAEDNKVLKKEHDIHWLDVLK
;
A
#
# COMPACT_ATOMS: atom_id res chain seq x y z
N ILE A 1 -4.76 -3.47 14.19
CA ILE A 1 -3.72 -3.49 13.14
C ILE A 1 -4.32 -3.71 11.76
N ILE A 2 -4.57 -4.96 11.29
CA ILE A 2 -5.03 -5.18 9.91
C ILE A 2 -6.31 -4.38 9.58
N LYS A 3 -7.29 -4.36 10.48
CA LYS A 3 -8.50 -3.53 10.34
C LYS A 3 -8.19 -2.03 10.16
N ASP A 4 -7.19 -1.50 10.88
CA ASP A 4 -6.78 -0.10 10.73
C ASP A 4 -6.13 0.15 9.36
N ILE A 5 -5.42 -0.85 8.84
CA ILE A 5 -4.77 -0.79 7.53
C ILE A 5 -5.80 -0.88 6.41
N GLU A 6 -6.79 -1.76 6.53
CA GLU A 6 -7.94 -1.83 5.60
C GLU A 6 -8.68 -0.48 5.57
N GLU A 7 -9.02 0.08 6.73
CA GLU A 7 -9.70 1.39 6.81
C GLU A 7 -8.87 2.53 6.21
N ALA A 8 -7.55 2.52 6.39
CA ALA A 8 -6.66 3.52 5.81
C ALA A 8 -6.56 3.39 4.28
N VAL A 9 -6.46 2.16 3.76
CA VAL A 9 -6.43 1.89 2.31
C VAL A 9 -7.77 2.27 1.66
N ASP A 10 -8.90 1.92 2.29
CA ASP A 10 -10.23 2.31 1.82
C ASP A 10 -10.35 3.83 1.71
N LEU A 11 -9.89 4.57 2.73
CA LEU A 11 -9.89 6.04 2.70
C LEU A 11 -9.03 6.62 1.56
N LEU A 12 -7.84 6.05 1.29
CA LEU A 12 -7.01 6.45 0.16
C LEU A 12 -7.72 6.18 -1.16
N HIS A 13 -8.31 5.00 -1.31
CA HIS A 13 -9.01 4.56 -2.52
C HIS A 13 -10.25 5.41 -2.81
N GLU A 14 -11.01 5.80 -1.79
CA GLU A 14 -12.13 6.74 -1.90
C GLU A 14 -11.70 8.10 -2.46
N ASN A 15 -10.45 8.52 -2.17
CA ASN A 15 -9.85 9.76 -2.67
C ASN A 15 -9.07 9.57 -3.98
N GLY A 16 -9.14 8.39 -4.61
CA GLY A 16 -8.45 8.11 -5.87
C GLY A 16 -6.94 7.89 -5.74
N ILE A 17 -6.46 7.65 -4.52
CA ILE A 17 -5.04 7.43 -4.21
C ILE A 17 -4.77 5.94 -4.05
N VAL A 18 -3.68 5.46 -4.62
CA VAL A 18 -3.11 4.12 -4.44
C VAL A 18 -1.87 4.27 -3.56
N PHE A 19 -1.73 3.45 -2.52
CA PHE A 19 -0.57 3.47 -1.63
C PHE A 19 0.68 2.87 -2.29
N ALA A 20 0.47 1.88 -3.16
CA ALA A 20 1.42 1.28 -4.10
C ALA A 20 2.53 0.41 -3.49
N ASP A 21 2.94 0.66 -2.24
CA ASP A 21 3.96 -0.13 -1.53
C ASP A 21 3.48 -0.63 -0.16
N LEU A 22 2.33 -1.30 -0.13
CA LEU A 22 1.67 -1.77 1.10
C LEU A 22 2.32 -3.05 1.68
N ARG A 23 3.58 -2.95 2.10
CA ARG A 23 4.30 -4.06 2.74
C ARG A 23 4.35 -3.89 4.26
N ASP A 24 4.65 -4.98 4.96
CA ASP A 24 4.82 -4.99 6.42
C ASP A 24 5.87 -3.97 6.90
N SER A 25 6.91 -3.73 6.11
CA SER A 25 7.92 -2.71 6.37
C SER A 25 7.39 -1.28 6.44
N ASN A 26 6.23 -1.02 5.80
CA ASN A 26 5.60 0.30 5.68
C ASN A 26 4.38 0.44 6.62
N ILE A 27 4.26 -0.47 7.60
CA ILE A 27 3.24 -0.44 8.63
C ILE A 27 3.90 -0.26 10.01
N LEU A 28 3.55 0.83 10.69
CA LEU A 28 3.89 1.01 12.10
C LEU A 28 2.80 0.43 13.01
N VAL A 29 3.24 -0.31 14.02
CA VAL A 29 2.39 -0.78 15.12
C VAL A 29 2.59 0.14 16.31
N ILE A 30 1.55 0.92 16.63
CA ILE A 30 1.55 1.87 17.74
C ILE A 30 0.75 1.25 18.88
N LYS A 31 1.33 1.23 20.08
CA LYS A 31 0.60 0.89 21.30
C LYS A 31 -0.04 2.14 21.88
N ASN A 32 -1.37 2.16 21.96
CA ASN A 32 -2.14 3.20 22.63
C ASN A 32 -2.89 2.58 23.82
N GLU A 33 -2.47 2.93 25.04
CA GLU A 33 -2.96 2.29 26.27
C GLU A 33 -2.86 0.75 26.20
N ASP A 34 -4.00 0.06 26.17
CA ASP A 34 -4.11 -1.40 26.09
C ASP A 34 -4.40 -1.93 24.66
N GLU A 35 -4.44 -1.05 23.66
CA GLU A 35 -4.74 -1.39 22.27
C GLU A 35 -3.54 -1.20 21.33
N TYR A 36 -3.46 -2.05 20.31
CA TYR A 36 -2.48 -1.93 19.23
C TYR A 36 -3.15 -1.43 17.95
N ARG A 37 -2.64 -0.31 17.41
CA ARG A 37 -3.15 0.37 16.21
C ARG A 37 -2.13 0.31 15.08
N GLY A 38 -2.63 0.06 13.87
CA GLY A 38 -1.82 0.07 12.64
C GLY A 38 -1.81 1.46 12.03
N MET A 39 -0.66 1.88 11.47
CA MET A 39 -0.53 3.15 10.76
C MET A 39 0.36 2.96 9.54
N LEU A 40 -0.10 3.41 8.38
CA LEU A 40 0.71 3.48 7.16
C LEU A 40 1.78 4.55 7.28
N VAL A 41 2.98 4.25 6.80
CA VAL A 41 4.11 5.19 6.68
C VAL A 41 4.83 4.99 5.36
N ASP A 42 5.66 5.95 4.96
CA ASP A 42 6.37 5.92 3.67
C ASP A 42 5.40 6.00 2.47
N PHE A 43 4.99 7.24 2.15
CA PHE A 43 4.04 7.55 1.07
C PHE A 43 4.76 7.96 -0.24
N ASP A 44 6.07 7.75 -0.36
CA ASP A 44 6.85 8.26 -1.49
C ASP A 44 6.40 7.67 -2.84
N TRP A 45 5.73 6.51 -2.82
CA TRP A 45 5.22 5.82 -4.02
C TRP A 45 3.72 5.97 -4.19
N ALA A 46 3.03 6.59 -3.23
CA ALA A 46 1.60 6.79 -3.32
C ALA A 46 1.26 7.80 -4.42
N GLY A 47 0.17 7.54 -5.15
CA GLY A 47 -0.20 8.38 -6.30
C GLY A 47 -1.62 8.13 -6.80
N GLU A 48 -2.01 8.86 -7.82
CA GLU A 48 -3.35 8.80 -8.40
C GLU A 48 -3.55 7.51 -9.22
N ASP A 49 -4.66 6.82 -8.94
CA ASP A 49 -5.07 5.59 -9.62
C ASP A 49 -5.16 5.78 -11.14
N ASN A 50 -4.59 4.83 -11.90
CA ASN A 50 -4.51 4.84 -13.36
C ASN A 50 -3.74 6.03 -13.99
N LYS A 51 -2.98 6.81 -13.22
CA LYS A 51 -2.25 7.99 -13.72
C LYS A 51 -0.77 7.99 -13.33
N ASP A 52 -0.48 7.93 -12.04
CA ASP A 52 0.91 7.91 -11.58
C ASP A 52 1.53 6.54 -11.83
N LEU A 53 2.86 6.48 -11.88
CA LEU A 53 3.61 5.29 -12.27
C LEU A 53 4.49 4.80 -11.13
N TYR A 54 4.69 3.50 -11.06
CA TYR A 54 5.80 2.94 -10.29
C TYR A 54 7.15 3.47 -10.81
N PRO A 55 8.15 3.61 -9.92
CA PRO A 55 9.51 4.01 -10.33
C PRO A 55 10.13 2.99 -11.29
N SER A 56 11.17 3.41 -12.01
CA SER A 56 11.90 2.57 -12.97
C SER A 56 12.98 1.66 -12.35
N PHE A 57 12.93 1.48 -11.04
CA PHE A 57 13.96 0.81 -10.24
C PHE A 57 13.34 -0.05 -9.14
N MET A 58 12.16 -0.64 -9.39
CA MET A 58 11.53 -1.54 -8.44
C MET A 58 12.44 -2.74 -8.14
N ASN A 59 12.42 -3.21 -6.91
CA ASN A 59 13.20 -4.37 -6.51
C ASN A 59 12.63 -5.65 -7.15
N ALA A 60 13.39 -6.29 -8.03
CA ALA A 60 12.98 -7.50 -8.75
C ALA A 60 12.85 -8.75 -7.87
N ASP A 61 13.40 -8.74 -6.65
CA ASP A 61 13.31 -9.87 -5.72
C ASP A 61 11.98 -9.90 -4.94
N ILE A 62 11.16 -8.85 -5.05
CA ILE A 62 9.83 -8.78 -4.44
C ILE A 62 8.81 -9.36 -5.42
N ASN A 63 7.94 -10.24 -4.91
CA ASN A 63 6.81 -10.74 -5.66
C ASN A 63 5.69 -9.68 -5.70
N TRP A 64 5.85 -8.68 -6.54
CA TRP A 64 4.89 -7.59 -6.71
C TRP A 64 3.52 -8.08 -7.22
N PRO A 65 2.43 -7.34 -6.92
CA PRO A 65 1.13 -7.58 -7.52
C PRO A 65 1.20 -7.68 -9.05
N THR A 66 0.37 -8.52 -9.66
CA THR A 66 0.33 -8.63 -11.12
C THR A 66 0.01 -7.28 -11.76
N GLY A 67 0.90 -6.78 -12.61
CA GLY A 67 0.78 -5.47 -13.28
C GLY A 67 1.47 -4.31 -12.55
N ALA A 68 1.98 -4.53 -11.33
CA ALA A 68 2.88 -3.60 -10.65
C ALA A 68 4.33 -3.87 -11.11
N GLU A 69 4.78 -3.12 -12.11
CA GLU A 69 6.10 -3.24 -12.73
C GLU A 69 6.67 -1.85 -12.99
N ASP A 70 7.97 -1.78 -13.29
CA ASP A 70 8.66 -0.53 -13.62
C ASP A 70 7.91 0.31 -14.66
N ASN A 71 7.67 1.59 -14.32
CA ASN A 71 6.96 2.57 -15.15
C ASN A 71 5.53 2.16 -15.55
N LYS A 72 4.90 1.23 -14.85
CA LYS A 72 3.48 0.91 -15.04
C LYS A 72 2.61 1.74 -14.10
N VAL A 73 1.37 1.94 -14.53
CA VAL A 73 0.37 2.71 -13.77
C VAL A 73 0.09 2.06 -12.43
N LEU A 74 -0.04 2.90 -11.40
CA LEU A 74 -0.57 2.50 -10.12
C LEU A 74 -2.04 2.10 -10.27
N LYS A 75 -2.44 1.06 -9.56
CA LYS A 75 -3.81 0.57 -9.56
C LYS A 75 -4.24 0.17 -8.16
N LYS A 76 -5.48 0.48 -7.79
CA LYS A 76 -6.06 0.09 -6.49
C LYS A 76 -5.97 -1.42 -6.23
N GLU A 77 -6.08 -2.25 -7.28
CA GLU A 77 -5.94 -3.71 -7.17
C GLU A 77 -4.56 -4.14 -6.64
N HIS A 78 -3.53 -3.31 -6.78
CA HIS A 78 -2.22 -3.59 -6.21
C HIS A 78 -2.23 -3.51 -4.68
N ASP A 79 -2.92 -2.53 -4.10
CA ASP A 79 -3.09 -2.45 -2.63
C ASP A 79 -3.99 -3.59 -2.12
N ILE A 80 -5.02 -3.96 -2.87
CA ILE A 80 -5.91 -5.09 -2.52
C ILE A 80 -5.10 -6.40 -2.46
N HIS A 81 -4.22 -6.63 -3.44
CA HIS A 81 -3.33 -7.79 -3.42
C HIS A 81 -2.48 -7.81 -2.14
N TRP A 82 -1.91 -6.67 -1.76
CA TRP A 82 -1.11 -6.58 -0.54
C TRP A 82 -1.93 -6.78 0.74
N LEU A 83 -3.15 -6.23 0.80
CA LEU A 83 -4.07 -6.50 1.92
C LEU A 83 -4.38 -7.99 2.07
N ASP A 84 -4.55 -8.71 0.97
CA ASP A 84 -4.76 -10.16 0.98
C ASP A 84 -3.51 -10.92 1.45
N VAL A 85 -2.31 -10.43 1.12
CA VAL A 85 -1.02 -11.00 1.57
C VAL A 85 -0.78 -10.78 3.08
N LEU A 86 -1.28 -9.67 3.64
CA LEU A 86 -1.11 -9.32 5.05
C LEU A 86 -2.06 -10.09 6.01
N LYS A 87 -3.06 -10.78 5.48
CA LYS A 87 -4.05 -11.58 6.24
C LYS A 87 -3.55 -12.99 6.53
#